data_AF-A0A838PB86-F1
#
_entry.id   AF-A0A838PB86-F1
#
_cell.length_a   1.000
_cell.length_b   1.000
_cell.length_c   1.000
_cell.angle_alpha   90.00
_cell.angle_beta   90.00
_cell.angle_gamma   90.00
#
_symmetry.space_group_name_H-M   'P 1'
#
loop_
_entity.id
_entity.type
_entity.pdbx_description
1 polymer ?
#
loop_
_entity_poly.entity_id
_entity_poly.type
_entity_poly.pdbx_seq_one_letter_code
_entity_poly.pdbx_strand_id
1 'polypeptide(L)'
;KIQWYLAAELRDRIRHTGVRITVLDKIARKQYAVEPRQYEGRLLHQLPTIRATLGDVYVELYMNEPKEWNRVALFRHGTRVFEDVSVVDELAKPPWTTRYLQGHIDAPFVNLTPGTRSGIIHDEAYCALLDALLPLEEKLIEMFEAQRRAEEEQASRELLQTIQRAFREALLALPAEEYDWFDIHTRAQRGSGSSNREFDSGEELTVGVTEPETGNTRQRQFFEFAGPLFSVAVSPASSVVRVGEQRSLRALPYDRSRRRVETDITFMWEVVEGNGALDRRHDQAVSFLAPAEPGLVRVRVRVCQGDIERSGDALITVTHELLPQGGTTMVESSGLPGYTFESAPGDSWRSRFDSTRNIIVVNNGHRDFVYAGRNKSLKLRYLVRLYSKELVLKNFVGLPPDQLLERMVELSLRTEENL
;
A
#
# COMPACT_ATOMS: atom_id res chain seq x y z
N LYS A 1 45.07 13.20 12.21
CA LYS A 1 44.29 14.46 12.30
C LYS A 1 44.72 15.48 11.26
N ILE A 2 46.00 15.88 11.19
CA ILE A 2 46.46 16.89 10.20
C ILE A 2 46.34 16.45 8.73
N GLN A 3 46.55 15.16 8.43
CA GLN A 3 46.32 14.58 7.10
C GLN A 3 44.88 14.82 6.62
N TRP A 4 43.90 14.46 7.45
CA TRP A 4 42.47 14.62 7.15
C TRP A 4 42.05 16.09 7.01
N TYR A 5 42.65 16.96 7.83
CA TYR A 5 42.45 18.40 7.71
C TYR A 5 42.98 18.93 6.37
N LEU A 6 44.21 18.59 5.98
CA LEU A 6 44.79 19.02 4.69
C LEU A 6 44.04 18.44 3.47
N ALA A 7 43.54 17.21 3.59
CA ALA A 7 42.72 16.55 2.58
C ALA A 7 41.39 17.28 2.31
N ALA A 8 40.83 17.92 3.33
CA ALA A 8 39.61 18.73 3.23
C ALA A 8 39.90 20.18 2.85
N GLU A 9 40.94 20.81 3.43
CA GLU A 9 41.25 22.23 3.27
C GLU A 9 41.79 22.58 1.88
N LEU A 10 42.57 21.68 1.29
CA LEU A 10 43.29 21.91 0.03
C LEU A 10 42.79 21.02 -1.12
N ARG A 11 41.59 20.43 -0.98
CA ARG A 11 41.04 19.43 -1.91
C ARG A 11 41.16 19.85 -3.37
N ASP A 12 40.58 21.01 -3.73
CA ASP A 12 40.52 21.42 -5.13
C ASP A 12 41.88 21.82 -5.66
N ARG A 13 42.76 22.37 -4.82
CA ARG A 13 44.15 22.60 -5.21
C ARG A 13 44.88 21.29 -5.51
N ILE A 14 44.74 20.27 -4.67
CA ILE A 14 45.37 18.96 -4.90
C ILE A 14 44.85 18.35 -6.21
N ARG A 15 43.54 18.45 -6.49
CA ARG A 15 42.94 17.93 -7.73
C ARG A 15 43.38 18.70 -8.99
N HIS A 16 43.40 20.04 -8.94
CA HIS A 16 43.73 20.87 -10.10
C HIS A 16 45.24 20.94 -10.39
N THR A 17 46.08 20.97 -9.36
CA THR A 17 47.53 21.14 -9.52
C THR A 17 48.29 19.81 -9.61
N GLY A 18 47.66 18.69 -9.22
CA GLY A 18 48.29 17.37 -9.16
C GLY A 18 49.40 17.24 -8.10
N VAL A 19 49.52 18.22 -7.21
CA VAL A 19 50.56 18.25 -6.17
C VAL A 19 50.33 17.14 -5.14
N ARG A 20 51.37 16.33 -4.88
CA ARG A 20 51.33 15.28 -3.85
C ARG A 20 51.82 15.83 -2.51
N ILE A 21 50.92 15.89 -1.54
CA ILE A 21 51.25 16.30 -0.17
C ILE A 21 51.45 15.06 0.70
N THR A 22 52.55 15.04 1.46
CA THR A 22 52.88 13.94 2.36
C THR A 22 53.10 14.47 3.78
N VAL A 23 52.40 13.91 4.76
CA VAL A 23 52.59 14.22 6.18
C VAL A 23 53.53 13.19 6.80
N LEU A 24 54.65 13.66 7.33
CA LEU A 24 55.62 12.84 8.07
C LEU A 24 55.42 13.05 9.57
N ASP A 25 54.92 12.03 10.25
CA ASP A 25 54.88 12.03 11.71
C ASP A 25 56.22 11.50 12.24
N LYS A 26 57.06 12.42 12.74
CA LYS A 26 58.39 12.09 13.28
C LYS A 26 58.34 11.28 14.57
N ILE A 27 57.26 11.41 15.35
CA ILE A 27 57.09 10.72 16.63
C ILE A 27 56.61 9.29 16.38
N ALA A 28 55.66 9.12 15.46
CA ALA A 28 55.13 7.81 15.09
C ALA A 28 55.96 7.10 13.99
N ARG A 29 56.96 7.76 13.41
CA ARG A 29 57.74 7.30 12.23
C ARG A 29 56.87 6.79 11.08
N LYS A 30 55.73 7.44 10.85
CA LYS A 30 54.77 7.07 9.81
C LYS A 30 54.63 8.19 8.77
N GLN A 31 54.48 7.77 7.53
CA GLN A 31 54.26 8.65 6.39
C GLN A 31 52.83 8.45 5.90
N TYR A 32 52.09 9.55 5.78
CA TYR A 32 50.71 9.54 5.29
C TYR A 32 50.59 10.41 4.05
N ALA A 33 50.10 9.84 2.95
CA ALA A 33 49.74 10.61 1.76
C ALA A 33 48.41 11.33 2.00
N VAL A 34 48.33 12.60 1.60
CA VAL A 34 47.09 13.39 1.68
C VAL A 34 46.35 13.23 0.36
N GLU A 35 45.28 12.46 0.37
CA GLU A 35 44.37 12.32 -0.76
C GLU A 35 43.22 13.34 -0.65
N PRO A 36 42.73 13.91 -1.78
CA PRO A 36 41.59 14.82 -1.73
C PRO A 36 40.36 14.12 -1.14
N ARG A 37 39.68 14.76 -0.19
CA ARG A 37 38.48 14.19 0.42
C ARG A 37 37.40 13.97 -0.65
N GLN A 38 36.86 12.76 -0.70
CA GLN A 38 35.69 12.44 -1.52
C GLN A 38 34.42 12.70 -0.69
N TYR A 39 33.44 13.34 -1.33
CA TYR A 39 32.12 13.51 -0.74
C TYR A 39 31.30 12.24 -0.97
N GLU A 40 30.44 11.91 -0.02
CA GLU A 40 29.55 10.75 -0.09
C GLU A 40 28.19 11.14 -0.64
N GLY A 41 27.55 10.23 -1.38
CA GLY A 41 26.20 10.39 -1.89
C GLY A 41 26.13 10.64 -3.40
N ARG A 42 24.94 11.04 -3.87
CA ARG A 42 24.65 11.27 -5.28
C ARG A 42 25.01 12.71 -5.65
N LEU A 43 25.91 12.88 -6.62
CA LEU A 43 26.26 14.19 -7.16
C LEU A 43 25.04 14.84 -7.84
N LEU A 44 24.79 16.11 -7.53
CA LEU A 44 23.71 16.91 -8.12
C LEU A 44 24.20 17.56 -9.42
N HIS A 45 23.92 16.91 -10.56
CA HIS A 45 24.42 17.34 -11.87
C HIS A 45 23.66 18.52 -12.51
N GLN A 46 22.42 18.77 -12.09
CA GLN A 46 21.53 19.75 -12.72
C GLN A 46 21.38 21.02 -11.87
N LEU A 47 22.44 21.51 -11.24
CA LEU A 47 22.37 22.78 -10.50
C LEU A 47 22.44 23.98 -11.46
N PRO A 48 21.77 25.10 -11.15
CA PRO A 48 21.89 26.31 -11.96
C PRO A 48 23.34 26.79 -11.95
N THR A 49 23.79 27.37 -13.06
CA THR A 49 25.09 28.06 -13.08
C THR A 49 24.98 29.31 -12.24
N ILE A 50 25.81 29.43 -11.20
CA ILE A 50 25.75 30.55 -10.26
C ILE A 50 26.72 31.62 -10.70
N ARG A 51 26.17 32.77 -11.09
CA ARG A 51 26.95 33.96 -11.47
C ARG A 51 26.59 35.09 -10.52
N ALA A 52 27.57 35.53 -9.75
CA ALA A 52 27.46 36.76 -8.99
C ALA A 52 27.89 37.94 -9.86
N THR A 53 27.44 39.14 -9.52
CA THR A 53 27.84 40.39 -10.19
C THR A 53 29.36 40.61 -10.14
N LEU A 54 30.03 40.06 -9.13
CA LEU A 54 31.46 40.23 -8.85
C LEU A 54 32.32 39.01 -9.25
N GLY A 55 31.72 37.94 -9.79
CA GLY A 55 32.44 36.77 -10.29
C GLY A 55 31.61 35.49 -10.32
N ASP A 56 32.16 34.45 -10.95
CA ASP A 56 31.55 33.12 -10.98
C ASP A 56 31.69 32.42 -9.63
N VAL A 57 30.65 31.70 -9.21
CA VAL A 57 30.66 30.85 -8.02
C VAL A 57 30.64 29.40 -8.47
N TYR A 58 31.63 28.63 -8.05
CA TYR A 58 31.66 27.19 -8.33
C TYR A 58 30.95 26.42 -7.21
N VAL A 59 30.08 25.49 -7.57
CA VAL A 59 29.31 24.70 -6.60
C VAL A 59 29.34 23.22 -6.97
N GLU A 60 29.73 22.39 -6.00
CA GLU A 60 29.73 20.93 -6.12
C GLU A 60 29.00 20.37 -4.90
N LEU A 61 27.75 19.90 -5.09
CA LEU A 61 26.91 19.36 -4.02
C LEU A 61 26.54 17.90 -4.28
N TYR A 62 26.60 17.13 -3.21
CA TYR A 62 26.18 15.73 -3.13
C TYR A 62 25.02 15.63 -2.17
N MET A 63 24.08 14.76 -2.49
CA MET A 63 22.92 14.49 -1.66
C MET A 63 22.99 13.09 -1.08
N ASN A 64 22.73 12.98 0.22
CA ASN A 64 22.79 11.74 0.98
C ASN A 64 21.70 11.75 2.08
N GLU A 65 21.53 10.62 2.77
CA GLU A 65 20.71 10.55 3.99
C GLU A 65 21.18 11.59 5.03
N PRO A 66 20.26 12.11 5.88
CA PRO A 66 20.59 13.20 6.80
C PRO A 66 21.56 12.71 7.89
N LYS A 67 22.77 13.27 7.92
CA LYS A 67 23.82 12.91 8.88
C LYS A 67 24.48 14.17 9.44
N GLU A 68 24.88 14.16 10.71
CA GLU A 68 25.46 15.34 11.39
C GLU A 68 26.73 15.89 10.75
N TRP A 69 27.45 15.05 10.01
CA TRP A 69 28.68 15.42 9.29
C TRP A 69 28.44 15.86 7.84
N ASN A 70 27.20 15.80 7.34
CA ASN A 70 26.82 16.38 6.06
C ASN A 70 26.75 17.90 6.20
N ARG A 71 27.70 18.56 5.55
CA ARG A 71 27.87 20.01 5.59
C ARG A 71 28.33 20.49 4.23
N VAL A 72 27.93 21.71 3.90
CA VAL A 72 28.42 22.41 2.73
C VAL A 72 29.45 23.42 3.22
N ALA A 73 30.67 23.33 2.70
CA ALA A 73 31.76 24.21 3.07
C ALA A 73 31.90 25.39 2.12
N LEU A 74 32.32 26.55 2.62
CA LEU A 74 32.64 27.72 1.78
C LEU A 74 34.15 27.79 1.56
N PHE A 75 34.55 28.02 0.32
CA PHE A 75 35.92 28.19 -0.12
C PHE A 75 36.11 29.55 -0.79
N ARG A 76 37.35 30.02 -0.74
CA ARG A 76 37.84 31.18 -1.47
C ARG A 76 39.14 30.80 -2.17
N HIS A 77 39.14 30.78 -3.50
CA HIS A 77 40.30 30.35 -4.30
C HIS A 77 40.82 28.97 -3.88
N GLY A 78 39.91 28.02 -3.68
CA GLY A 78 40.22 26.67 -3.22
C GLY A 78 40.81 26.58 -1.81
N THR A 79 40.66 27.62 -0.97
CA THR A 79 41.00 27.58 0.47
C THR A 79 39.72 27.62 1.29
N ARG A 80 39.53 26.68 2.21
CA ARG A 80 38.33 26.61 3.04
C ARG A 80 38.26 27.81 4.00
N VAL A 81 37.14 28.51 3.97
CA VAL A 81 36.79 29.62 4.88
C VAL A 81 35.91 29.08 6.01
N PHE A 82 34.82 28.39 5.64
CA PHE A 82 33.90 27.75 6.57
C PHE A 82 33.77 26.27 6.25
N GLU A 83 33.72 25.44 7.29
CA GLU A 83 33.34 24.03 7.16
C GLU A 83 31.83 23.84 6.98
N ASP A 84 31.03 24.79 7.47
CA ASP A 84 29.58 24.78 7.40
C ASP A 84 29.08 26.19 7.06
N VAL A 85 28.47 26.34 5.89
CA VAL A 85 27.85 27.59 5.46
C VAL A 85 26.71 28.02 6.37
N SER A 86 26.08 27.09 7.11
CA SER A 86 25.01 27.43 8.05
C SER A 86 25.48 28.21 9.28
N VAL A 87 26.79 28.43 9.44
CA VAL A 87 27.35 29.34 10.46
C VAL A 87 27.01 30.81 10.13
N VAL A 88 26.74 31.08 8.86
CA VAL A 88 26.28 32.37 8.37
C VAL A 88 24.77 32.49 8.63
N ASP A 89 24.35 33.54 9.32
CA ASP A 89 22.95 33.70 9.77
C ASP A 89 21.95 33.67 8.61
N GLU A 90 22.27 34.30 7.48
CA GLU A 90 21.41 34.33 6.29
C GLU A 90 21.27 32.96 5.61
N LEU A 91 22.23 32.05 5.84
CA LEU A 91 22.23 30.67 5.34
C LEU A 91 21.87 29.65 6.44
N ALA A 92 21.56 30.09 7.65
CA ALA A 92 21.14 29.26 8.78
C ALA A 92 19.67 28.78 8.65
N LYS A 93 19.28 28.42 7.43
CA LYS A 93 17.92 28.00 7.03
C LYS A 93 17.99 26.81 6.06
N PRO A 94 16.87 26.09 5.82
CA PRO A 94 16.81 25.13 4.73
C PRO A 94 17.15 25.81 3.39
N PRO A 95 17.88 25.14 2.47
CA PRO A 95 18.27 23.72 2.49
C PRO A 95 19.56 23.40 3.29
N TRP A 96 20.33 24.40 3.71
CA TRP A 96 21.68 24.21 4.27
C TRP A 96 21.69 23.52 5.64
N THR A 97 20.67 23.77 6.46
CA THR A 97 20.52 23.16 7.80
C THR A 97 19.94 21.75 7.78
N THR A 98 19.44 21.27 6.64
CA THR A 98 18.72 19.99 6.53
C THR A 98 19.59 18.76 6.72
N ARG A 99 20.92 18.91 6.60
CA ARG A 99 21.93 17.83 6.68
C ARG A 99 21.81 16.76 5.59
N TYR A 100 21.04 16.98 4.53
CA TYR A 100 21.06 16.09 3.36
C TYR A 100 22.21 16.39 2.39
N LEU A 101 22.78 17.60 2.48
CA LEU A 101 23.79 18.08 1.54
C LEU A 101 25.20 17.94 2.09
N GLN A 102 26.09 17.44 1.24
CA GLN A 102 27.52 17.47 1.47
C GLN A 102 28.21 18.07 0.25
N GLY A 103 29.14 18.99 0.43
CA GLY A 103 29.81 19.60 -0.72
C GLY A 103 30.58 20.86 -0.38
N HIS A 104 30.80 21.67 -1.40
CA HIS A 104 31.39 22.98 -1.23
C HIS A 104 30.92 24.01 -2.27
N ILE A 105 31.13 25.27 -1.90
CA ILE A 105 30.89 26.47 -2.69
C ILE A 105 32.21 27.24 -2.73
N ASP A 106 32.80 27.47 -3.89
CA ASP A 106 33.98 28.34 -4.04
C ASP A 106 33.54 29.70 -4.59
N ALA A 107 33.71 30.74 -3.76
CA ALA A 107 33.36 32.12 -4.05
C ALA A 107 34.63 32.99 -3.94
N PRO A 108 35.39 33.15 -5.04
CA PRO A 108 36.72 33.77 -5.01
C PRO A 108 36.69 35.26 -4.63
N PHE A 109 35.58 35.95 -4.90
CA PHE A 109 35.41 37.39 -4.71
C PHE A 109 35.04 37.80 -3.27
N VAL A 110 34.75 36.86 -2.37
CA VAL A 110 34.37 37.17 -0.99
C VAL A 110 35.56 37.73 -0.20
N ASN A 111 35.31 38.76 0.61
CA ASN A 111 36.32 39.37 1.46
C ASN A 111 36.27 38.79 2.88
N LEU A 112 37.46 38.54 3.44
CA LEU A 112 37.61 37.97 4.78
C LEU A 112 38.05 39.04 5.78
N THR A 113 37.56 38.94 7.01
CA THR A 113 37.91 39.87 8.09
C THR A 113 39.42 39.82 8.37
N PRO A 114 40.14 40.95 8.31
CA PRO A 114 41.58 40.97 8.58
C PRO A 114 41.90 40.38 9.95
N GLY A 115 42.82 39.42 10.01
CA GLY A 115 43.29 38.81 11.27
C GLY A 115 42.51 37.59 11.75
N THR A 116 41.35 37.26 11.17
CA THR A 116 40.63 36.00 11.45
C THR A 116 40.42 35.21 10.15
N ARG A 117 40.78 33.91 10.16
CA ARG A 117 40.63 33.04 8.97
C ARG A 117 39.19 32.59 8.71
N SER A 118 38.27 32.91 9.62
CA SER A 118 36.89 32.44 9.65
C SER A 118 35.86 33.57 9.71
N GLY A 119 36.25 34.83 9.48
CA GLY A 119 35.32 35.95 9.39
C GLY A 119 35.09 36.35 7.94
N ILE A 120 33.85 36.55 7.52
CA ILE A 120 33.50 37.21 6.25
C ILE A 120 33.14 38.66 6.55
N ILE A 121 33.56 39.58 5.67
CA ILE A 121 33.14 40.97 5.72
C ILE A 121 31.75 41.07 5.08
N HIS A 122 30.78 41.64 5.80
CA HIS A 122 29.42 41.86 5.30
C HIS A 122 29.38 43.09 4.38
N ASP A 123 30.00 42.98 3.21
CA ASP A 123 30.09 44.02 2.18
C ASP A 123 29.26 43.68 0.93
N GLU A 124 29.44 44.45 -0.15
CA GLU A 124 28.77 44.21 -1.44
C GLU A 124 29.12 42.84 -2.03
N ALA A 125 30.33 42.31 -1.79
CA ALA A 125 30.74 40.99 -2.25
C ALA A 125 30.02 39.87 -1.51
N TYR A 126 29.79 40.05 -0.22
CA TYR A 126 28.95 39.15 0.56
C TYR A 126 27.49 39.14 0.08
N CYS A 127 26.89 40.31 -0.12
CA CYS A 127 25.53 40.42 -0.66
C CYS A 127 25.42 39.75 -2.04
N ALA A 128 26.39 40.00 -2.93
CA ALA A 128 26.43 39.39 -4.26
C ALA A 128 26.52 37.86 -4.23
N LEU A 129 27.20 37.28 -3.23
CA LEU A 129 27.20 35.82 -3.02
C LEU A 129 25.82 35.33 -2.63
N LEU A 130 25.18 35.95 -1.62
CA LEU A 130 23.85 35.54 -1.16
C LEU A 130 22.83 35.60 -2.29
N ASP A 131 22.81 36.70 -3.04
CA ASP A 131 21.91 36.88 -4.18
C ASP A 131 22.14 35.81 -5.25
N ALA A 132 23.40 35.45 -5.51
CA ALA A 132 23.74 34.40 -6.47
C ALA A 132 23.33 33.01 -5.98
N LEU A 133 23.28 32.77 -4.66
CA LEU A 133 22.85 31.49 -4.08
C LEU A 133 21.32 31.33 -4.04
N LEU A 134 20.53 32.40 -4.11
CA LEU A 134 19.06 32.32 -4.05
C LEU A 134 18.44 31.34 -5.08
N PRO A 135 18.77 31.39 -6.39
CA PRO A 135 18.20 30.44 -7.35
C PRO A 135 18.63 28.99 -7.10
N LEU A 136 19.81 28.80 -6.49
CA LEU A 136 20.27 27.47 -6.08
C LEU A 136 19.46 26.97 -4.87
N GLU A 137 19.22 27.82 -3.87
CA GLU A 137 18.38 27.49 -2.71
C GLU A 137 16.98 27.01 -3.13
N GLU A 138 16.33 27.79 -4.00
CA GLU A 138 14.99 27.46 -4.51
C GLU A 138 14.97 26.10 -5.22
N LYS A 139 15.95 25.85 -6.10
CA LYS A 139 16.03 24.57 -6.81
C LYS A 139 16.29 23.39 -5.88
N LEU A 140 17.15 23.55 -4.88
CA LEU A 140 17.43 22.51 -3.90
C LEU A 140 16.18 22.17 -3.07
N ILE A 141 15.41 23.19 -2.65
CA ILE A 141 14.15 23.00 -1.94
C ILE A 141 13.15 22.23 -2.82
N GLU A 142 12.98 22.64 -4.08
CA GLU A 142 12.12 21.94 -5.04
C GLU A 142 12.52 20.47 -5.21
N MET A 143 13.82 20.19 -5.35
CA MET A 143 14.34 18.83 -5.46
C MET A 143 14.07 17.99 -4.20
N PHE A 144 14.22 18.56 -3.00
CA PHE A 144 13.92 17.87 -1.75
C PHE A 144 12.43 17.55 -1.62
N GLU A 145 11.56 18.50 -1.97
CA GLU A 145 10.11 18.27 -1.97
C GLU A 145 9.70 17.22 -2.99
N ALA A 146 10.30 17.21 -4.18
CA ALA A 146 10.03 16.21 -5.21
C ALA A 146 10.48 14.82 -4.76
N GLN A 147 11.68 14.70 -4.17
CA GLN A 147 12.16 13.43 -3.62
C GLN A 147 11.26 12.93 -2.50
N ARG A 148 10.90 13.80 -1.55
CA ARG A 148 10.01 13.44 -0.45
C ARG A 148 8.64 12.97 -0.95
N ARG A 149 8.06 13.66 -1.96
CA ARG A 149 6.81 13.22 -2.61
C ARG A 149 6.95 11.84 -3.23
N ALA A 150 8.04 11.58 -3.95
CA ALA A 150 8.30 10.27 -4.54
C ALA A 150 8.45 9.15 -3.49
N GLU A 151 9.15 9.42 -2.38
CA GLU A 151 9.30 8.49 -1.26
C GLU A 151 7.96 8.22 -0.55
N GLU A 152 7.15 9.27 -0.31
CA GLU A 152 5.81 9.14 0.28
C GLU A 152 4.87 8.35 -0.64
N GLU A 153 4.92 8.59 -1.96
CA GLU A 153 4.16 7.81 -2.94
C GLU A 153 4.59 6.34 -2.96
N GLN A 154 5.89 6.05 -2.97
CA GLN A 154 6.39 4.68 -2.95
C GLN A 154 5.97 3.95 -1.67
N ALA A 155 6.16 4.59 -0.50
CA ALA A 155 5.72 4.03 0.77
C ALA A 155 4.19 3.80 0.80
N SER A 156 3.40 4.67 0.16
CA SER A 156 1.95 4.48 0.04
C SER A 156 1.59 3.27 -0.85
N ARG A 157 2.33 3.05 -1.94
CA ARG A 157 2.14 1.90 -2.83
C ARG A 157 2.49 0.58 -2.13
N GLU A 158 3.61 0.54 -1.41
CA GLU A 158 4.03 -0.63 -0.63
C GLU A 158 3.02 -0.98 0.48
N LEU A 159 2.48 0.05 1.15
CA LEU A 159 1.43 -0.11 2.14
C LEU A 159 0.15 -0.70 1.51
N LEU A 160 -0.29 -0.16 0.37
CA LEU A 160 -1.45 -0.65 -0.36
C LEU A 160 -1.26 -2.10 -0.79
N GLN A 161 -0.07 -2.47 -1.31
CA GLN A 161 0.24 -3.84 -1.71
C GLN A 161 0.18 -4.80 -0.52
N THR A 162 0.73 -4.41 0.63
CA THR A 162 0.65 -5.20 1.87
C THR A 162 -0.80 -5.41 2.30
N ILE A 163 -1.60 -4.34 2.31
CA ILE A 163 -3.04 -4.41 2.64
C ILE A 163 -3.76 -5.36 1.66
N GLN A 164 -3.60 -5.16 0.35
CA GLN A 164 -4.27 -5.98 -0.66
C GLN A 164 -3.85 -7.45 -0.61
N ARG A 165 -2.58 -7.75 -0.31
CA ARG A 165 -2.11 -9.13 -0.11
C ARG A 165 -2.79 -9.77 1.10
N ALA A 166 -2.76 -9.10 2.25
CA ALA A 166 -3.38 -9.60 3.47
C ALA A 166 -4.89 -9.86 3.29
N PHE A 167 -5.61 -8.95 2.62
CA PHE A 167 -7.02 -9.15 2.29
C PHE A 167 -7.22 -10.31 1.31
N ARG A 168 -6.38 -10.45 0.28
CA ARG A 168 -6.49 -11.57 -0.66
C ARG A 168 -6.34 -12.91 0.05
N GLU A 169 -5.37 -13.04 0.95
CA GLU A 169 -5.14 -14.26 1.74
C GLU A 169 -6.30 -14.52 2.71
N ALA A 170 -6.76 -13.50 3.44
CA ALA A 170 -7.91 -13.60 4.33
C ALA A 170 -9.19 -14.04 3.60
N LEU A 171 -9.41 -13.51 2.39
CA LEU A 171 -10.58 -13.85 1.57
C LEU A 171 -10.49 -15.25 0.97
N LEU A 172 -9.29 -15.75 0.64
CA LEU A 172 -9.11 -17.14 0.20
C LEU A 172 -9.31 -18.15 1.35
N ALA A 173 -9.03 -17.75 2.59
CA ALA A 173 -9.30 -18.58 3.77
C ALA A 173 -10.78 -18.58 4.19
N LEU A 174 -11.58 -17.62 3.72
CA LEU A 174 -13.01 -17.56 3.97
C LEU A 174 -13.75 -18.54 3.05
N PRO A 175 -14.82 -19.20 3.52
CA PRO A 175 -15.60 -20.10 2.68
C PRO A 175 -16.17 -19.33 1.48
N ALA A 176 -15.77 -19.71 0.25
CA ALA A 176 -16.18 -19.09 -1.00
C ALA A 176 -17.71 -18.99 -1.19
N GLU A 177 -18.47 -19.77 -0.44
CA GLU A 177 -19.91 -19.91 -0.52
C GLU A 177 -20.65 -18.84 0.30
N GLU A 178 -20.03 -18.23 1.32
CA GLU A 178 -20.67 -17.17 2.13
C GLU A 178 -20.40 -15.75 1.61
N TYR A 179 -19.60 -15.63 0.54
CA TYR A 179 -18.75 -14.48 0.30
C TYR A 179 -18.44 -14.30 -1.20
N ASP A 180 -19.32 -13.62 -1.94
CA ASP A 180 -19.13 -13.28 -3.36
C ASP A 180 -18.29 -12.01 -3.51
N TRP A 181 -17.00 -12.08 -3.18
CA TRP A 181 -16.11 -10.91 -3.24
C TRP A 181 -15.50 -10.75 -4.62
N PHE A 182 -15.94 -9.71 -5.34
CA PHE A 182 -15.20 -9.06 -6.43
C PHE A 182 -14.50 -10.02 -7.43
N ASP A 183 -15.15 -11.12 -7.84
CA ASP A 183 -14.62 -12.08 -8.82
C ASP A 183 -13.26 -12.73 -8.44
N ILE A 184 -12.81 -12.67 -7.17
CA ILE A 184 -11.49 -13.19 -6.78
C ILE A 184 -11.39 -14.72 -7.02
N HIS A 185 -12.49 -15.43 -6.80
CA HIS A 185 -12.54 -16.88 -6.97
C HIS A 185 -12.65 -17.34 -8.45
N THR A 186 -13.20 -16.52 -9.35
CA THR A 186 -13.26 -16.87 -10.78
C THR A 186 -11.87 -16.84 -11.42
N ARG A 187 -10.94 -16.02 -10.91
CA ARG A 187 -9.55 -15.95 -11.38
C ARG A 187 -8.68 -17.08 -10.84
N ALA A 188 -8.91 -17.51 -9.60
CA ALA A 188 -8.20 -18.65 -8.99
C ALA A 188 -8.51 -19.98 -9.73
N GLN A 189 -9.76 -20.19 -10.16
CA GLN A 189 -10.13 -21.36 -10.96
C GLN A 189 -9.56 -21.33 -12.39
N ARG A 190 -9.45 -20.15 -13.01
CA ARG A 190 -8.84 -20.01 -14.35
C ARG A 190 -7.32 -20.17 -14.36
N GLY A 191 -6.64 -19.92 -13.24
CA GLY A 191 -5.18 -20.13 -13.09
C GLY A 191 -4.75 -21.60 -13.08
N SER A 192 -5.69 -22.54 -12.92
CA SER A 192 -5.41 -23.98 -12.84
C SER A 192 -5.58 -24.73 -14.18
N GLY A 193 -5.88 -24.04 -15.29
CA GLY A 193 -6.16 -24.71 -16.56
C GLY A 193 -5.99 -23.80 -17.76
N SER A 194 -4.74 -23.59 -18.19
CA SER A 194 -4.34 -23.47 -19.60
C SER A 194 -2.87 -23.05 -19.68
N SER A 195 -1.99 -24.04 -19.82
CA SER A 195 -0.71 -23.82 -20.49
C SER A 195 -0.56 -24.91 -21.55
N ASN A 196 -1.31 -24.75 -22.64
CA ASN A 196 -1.13 -25.56 -23.83
C ASN A 196 0.16 -25.09 -24.51
N ARG A 197 1.29 -25.73 -24.19
CA ARG A 197 2.49 -25.68 -25.02
C ARG A 197 2.49 -26.92 -25.90
N GLU A 198 2.18 -26.70 -27.17
CA GLU A 198 2.47 -27.62 -28.25
C GLU A 198 3.96 -27.94 -28.26
N PHE A 199 4.30 -29.23 -28.18
CA PHE A 199 5.49 -29.77 -28.81
C PHE A 199 5.18 -31.17 -29.33
N ASP A 200 5.31 -31.27 -30.65
CA ASP A 200 5.21 -32.45 -31.49
C ASP A 200 6.51 -33.28 -31.41
N SER A 201 6.38 -34.61 -31.29
CA SER A 201 7.08 -35.62 -32.11
C SER A 201 7.18 -37.00 -31.41
N GLY A 202 6.84 -38.05 -32.18
CA GLY A 202 7.49 -39.36 -32.08
C GLY A 202 6.66 -40.52 -31.53
N GLU A 203 5.99 -41.23 -32.43
CA GLU A 203 5.40 -42.56 -32.21
C GLU A 203 6.44 -43.61 -31.80
N GLU A 204 6.11 -44.46 -30.83
CA GLU A 204 6.42 -45.90 -30.91
C GLU A 204 5.37 -46.70 -30.11
N LEU A 205 4.78 -47.68 -30.79
CA LEU A 205 3.71 -48.56 -30.31
C LEU A 205 4.20 -49.56 -29.26
N THR A 206 3.45 -49.71 -28.15
CA THR A 206 3.22 -51.04 -27.55
C THR A 206 1.82 -51.16 -26.97
N VAL A 207 1.16 -52.24 -27.36
CA VAL A 207 -0.21 -52.65 -27.08
C VAL A 207 -0.37 -53.16 -25.65
N GLY A 208 -1.44 -52.71 -24.98
CA GLY A 208 -2.29 -53.56 -24.15
C GLY A 208 -1.92 -53.75 -22.67
N VAL A 209 -2.31 -52.81 -21.81
CA VAL A 209 -2.94 -53.09 -20.51
C VAL A 209 -3.93 -51.94 -20.24
N THR A 210 -5.22 -52.26 -20.16
CA THR A 210 -6.24 -51.37 -19.59
C THR A 210 -6.01 -51.28 -18.08
N GLU A 211 -5.43 -50.17 -17.64
CA GLU A 211 -5.54 -49.71 -16.26
C GLU A 211 -6.72 -48.72 -16.14
N PRO A 212 -7.39 -48.72 -14.98
CA PRO A 212 -8.76 -48.26 -14.84
C PRO A 212 -8.84 -46.74 -14.85
N GLU A 213 -10.03 -46.25 -15.19
CA GLU A 213 -10.44 -44.89 -14.86
C GLU A 213 -10.15 -44.63 -13.39
N THR A 214 -9.12 -43.82 -13.13
CA THR A 214 -8.89 -43.23 -11.82
C THR A 214 -9.94 -42.14 -11.65
N GLY A 215 -11.14 -42.60 -11.31
CA GLY A 215 -12.11 -41.79 -10.59
C GLY A 215 -11.40 -41.19 -9.39
N ASN A 216 -11.06 -39.91 -9.48
CA ASN A 216 -10.59 -39.15 -8.33
C ASN A 216 -11.79 -38.74 -7.47
N THR A 217 -12.69 -39.70 -7.19
CA THR A 217 -13.20 -39.87 -5.83
C THR A 217 -11.99 -40.15 -4.96
N ARG A 218 -11.31 -39.08 -4.52
CA ARG A 218 -10.45 -39.13 -3.34
C ARG A 218 -11.28 -39.81 -2.27
N GLN A 219 -10.92 -41.06 -2.02
CA GLN A 219 -11.36 -41.86 -0.89
C GLN A 219 -11.22 -40.96 0.33
N ARG A 220 -12.36 -40.44 0.83
CA ARG A 220 -12.43 -39.64 2.05
C ARG A 220 -11.75 -40.49 3.12
N GLN A 221 -10.56 -40.08 3.54
CA GLN A 221 -9.79 -40.81 4.55
C GLN A 221 -10.68 -40.99 5.79
N PHE A 222 -10.61 -42.19 6.34
CA PHE A 222 -11.62 -42.89 7.14
C PHE A 222 -11.87 -42.32 8.55
N PHE A 223 -11.53 -41.06 8.84
CA PHE A 223 -11.83 -40.39 10.09
C PHE A 223 -12.06 -38.91 9.82
N GLU A 224 -13.32 -38.50 9.73
CA GLU A 224 -13.85 -37.16 10.07
C GLU A 224 -15.31 -37.08 9.58
N PHE A 225 -16.20 -37.84 10.22
CA PHE A 225 -17.63 -37.63 10.02
C PHE A 225 -18.01 -36.28 10.64
N ALA A 226 -18.79 -35.48 9.91
CA ALA A 226 -19.35 -34.25 10.46
C ALA A 226 -20.19 -34.58 11.69
N GLY A 227 -20.06 -33.77 12.74
CA GLY A 227 -20.87 -33.89 13.95
C GLY A 227 -22.34 -33.58 13.69
N PRO A 228 -23.18 -33.61 14.75
CA PRO A 228 -24.58 -33.24 14.62
C PRO A 228 -24.73 -31.79 14.13
N LEU A 229 -25.83 -31.52 13.41
CA LEU A 229 -26.21 -30.22 12.90
C LEU A 229 -26.14 -29.16 14.01
N PHE A 230 -25.33 -28.14 13.80
CA PHE A 230 -25.12 -27.06 14.75
C PHE A 230 -25.66 -25.73 14.24
N SER A 231 -25.40 -25.41 12.97
CA SER A 231 -25.85 -24.17 12.32
C SER A 231 -26.18 -24.38 10.85
N VAL A 232 -26.92 -23.43 10.27
CA VAL A 232 -27.29 -23.40 8.85
C VAL A 232 -27.06 -21.99 8.33
N ALA A 233 -26.35 -21.87 7.21
CA ALA A 233 -26.24 -20.61 6.47
C ALA A 233 -26.99 -20.71 5.14
N VAL A 234 -27.45 -19.57 4.62
CA VAL A 234 -27.95 -19.46 3.24
C VAL A 234 -26.90 -18.77 2.39
N SER A 235 -26.64 -19.32 1.21
CA SER A 235 -25.72 -18.79 0.22
C SER A 235 -26.46 -18.44 -1.06
N PRO A 236 -26.36 -17.20 -1.57
CA PRO A 236 -25.85 -16.02 -0.88
C PRO A 236 -26.78 -15.55 0.27
N ALA A 237 -26.22 -15.00 1.35
CA ALA A 237 -26.98 -14.51 2.51
C ALA A 237 -27.68 -13.16 2.24
N SER A 238 -27.17 -12.37 1.29
CA SER A 238 -27.91 -11.25 0.72
C SER A 238 -27.75 -11.21 -0.82
N SER A 239 -28.78 -10.75 -1.52
CA SER A 239 -28.75 -10.61 -2.98
C SER A 239 -29.65 -9.49 -3.46
N VAL A 240 -29.26 -8.86 -4.57
CA VAL A 240 -30.12 -7.90 -5.28
C VAL A 240 -30.58 -8.54 -6.58
N VAL A 241 -31.88 -8.55 -6.82
CA VAL A 241 -32.52 -9.23 -7.95
C VAL A 241 -33.47 -8.25 -8.63
N ARG A 242 -33.52 -8.23 -9.96
CA ARG A 242 -34.52 -7.40 -10.64
C ARG A 242 -35.92 -7.99 -10.48
N VAL A 243 -36.92 -7.13 -10.54
CA VAL A 243 -38.32 -7.52 -10.69
C VAL A 243 -38.48 -8.55 -11.83
N GLY A 244 -39.05 -9.72 -11.53
CA GLY A 244 -39.28 -10.81 -12.48
C GLY A 244 -38.07 -11.71 -12.79
N GLU A 245 -36.87 -11.43 -12.28
CA GLU A 245 -35.70 -12.31 -12.42
C GLU A 245 -35.68 -13.43 -11.36
N GLN A 246 -34.86 -14.45 -11.60
CA GLN A 246 -34.64 -15.57 -10.68
C GLN A 246 -33.24 -15.54 -10.07
N ARG A 247 -33.12 -15.98 -8.82
CA ARG A 247 -31.86 -16.13 -8.09
C ARG A 247 -31.83 -17.48 -7.38
N SER A 248 -30.75 -18.23 -7.55
CA SER A 248 -30.54 -19.47 -6.80
C SER A 248 -30.03 -19.15 -5.39
N LEU A 249 -30.62 -19.78 -4.38
CA LEU A 249 -30.13 -19.82 -3.01
C LEU A 249 -29.78 -21.27 -2.64
N ARG A 250 -28.82 -21.46 -1.74
CA ARG A 250 -28.39 -22.78 -1.27
C ARG A 250 -28.26 -22.81 0.24
N ALA A 251 -28.76 -23.86 0.85
CA ALA A 251 -28.67 -24.13 2.27
C ALA A 251 -27.37 -24.85 2.59
N LEU A 252 -26.68 -24.34 3.60
CA LEU A 252 -25.35 -24.74 3.99
C LEU A 252 -25.36 -25.21 5.46
N PRO A 253 -25.67 -26.49 5.73
CA PRO A 253 -25.65 -27.04 7.09
C PRO A 253 -24.23 -27.36 7.58
N TYR A 254 -23.95 -26.99 8.83
CA TYR A 254 -22.64 -27.12 9.46
C TYR A 254 -22.71 -27.79 10.84
N ASP A 255 -21.67 -28.53 11.19
CA ASP A 255 -21.41 -29.02 12.56
C ASP A 255 -20.74 -27.94 13.42
N ARG A 256 -20.49 -28.25 14.70
CA ARG A 256 -19.85 -27.33 15.66
C ARG A 256 -18.43 -26.90 15.23
N SER A 257 -17.79 -27.67 14.36
CA SER A 257 -16.45 -27.42 13.82
C SER A 257 -16.49 -26.79 12.42
N ARG A 258 -17.65 -26.29 11.98
CA ARG A 258 -17.90 -25.71 10.63
C ARG A 258 -17.68 -26.69 9.47
N ARG A 259 -17.81 -28.00 9.69
CA ARG A 259 -17.78 -29.02 8.62
C ARG A 259 -19.18 -29.28 8.08
N ARG A 260 -19.27 -29.63 6.79
CA ARG A 260 -20.54 -29.89 6.09
C ARG A 260 -21.21 -31.13 6.62
N VAL A 261 -22.43 -30.98 7.13
CA VAL A 261 -23.28 -32.12 7.45
C VAL A 261 -24.07 -32.45 6.18
N GLU A 262 -23.91 -33.65 5.64
CA GLU A 262 -24.58 -34.08 4.39
C GLU A 262 -25.54 -35.25 4.62
N THR A 263 -25.52 -35.86 5.81
CA THR A 263 -26.23 -37.10 6.12
C THR A 263 -27.44 -36.85 7.02
N ASP A 264 -28.56 -37.50 6.71
CA ASP A 264 -29.82 -37.48 7.47
C ASP A 264 -30.45 -36.09 7.63
N ILE A 265 -30.35 -35.26 6.57
CA ILE A 265 -30.84 -33.88 6.59
C ILE A 265 -32.04 -33.69 5.67
N THR A 266 -33.05 -32.99 6.16
CA THR A 266 -34.17 -32.48 5.36
C THR A 266 -34.20 -30.96 5.35
N PHE A 267 -34.47 -30.36 4.19
CA PHE A 267 -34.57 -28.91 4.01
C PHE A 267 -36.04 -28.50 3.88
N MET A 268 -36.37 -27.31 4.37
CA MET A 268 -37.66 -26.66 4.16
C MET A 268 -37.47 -25.16 4.01
N TRP A 269 -37.71 -24.65 2.81
CA TRP A 269 -37.61 -23.23 2.47
C TRP A 269 -38.96 -22.53 2.56
N GLU A 270 -38.98 -21.36 3.18
CA GLU A 270 -40.15 -20.50 3.30
C GLU A 270 -39.79 -19.03 3.05
N VAL A 271 -40.74 -18.26 2.51
CA VAL A 271 -40.66 -16.80 2.49
C VAL A 271 -41.32 -16.30 3.77
N VAL A 272 -40.54 -15.68 4.66
CA VAL A 272 -41.02 -15.23 5.98
C VAL A 272 -41.58 -13.82 5.92
N GLU A 273 -40.98 -12.96 5.09
CA GLU A 273 -41.40 -11.57 4.88
C GLU A 273 -41.24 -11.20 3.40
N GLY A 274 -42.17 -10.41 2.86
CA GLY A 274 -42.18 -9.98 1.46
C GLY A 274 -42.88 -10.95 0.50
N ASN A 275 -42.90 -10.58 -0.78
CA ASN A 275 -43.54 -11.34 -1.85
C ASN A 275 -42.48 -12.03 -2.73
N GLY A 276 -42.82 -13.18 -3.30
CA GLY A 276 -41.93 -13.94 -4.20
C GLY A 276 -42.26 -15.42 -4.20
N ALA A 277 -41.77 -16.15 -5.21
CA ALA A 277 -42.01 -17.59 -5.33
C ALA A 277 -40.71 -18.38 -5.18
N LEU A 278 -40.77 -19.50 -4.46
CA LEU A 278 -39.65 -20.43 -4.28
C LEU A 278 -39.99 -21.75 -4.98
N ASP A 279 -39.13 -22.17 -5.91
CA ASP A 279 -39.18 -23.50 -6.54
C ASP A 279 -38.22 -24.46 -5.83
N ARG A 280 -38.64 -25.72 -5.65
CA ARG A 280 -37.90 -26.79 -4.95
C ARG A 280 -37.62 -26.51 -3.47
N ARG A 281 -38.69 -26.23 -2.72
CA ARG A 281 -38.62 -25.86 -1.29
C ARG A 281 -38.07 -26.94 -0.34
N HIS A 282 -37.82 -28.16 -0.81
CA HIS A 282 -37.28 -29.26 0.00
C HIS A 282 -35.85 -29.66 -0.39
N ASP A 283 -35.28 -28.97 -1.39
CA ASP A 283 -33.93 -29.24 -1.86
C ASP A 283 -32.90 -28.40 -1.11
N GLN A 284 -31.64 -28.82 -1.17
CA GLN A 284 -30.53 -28.02 -0.67
C GLN A 284 -30.40 -26.68 -1.41
N ALA A 285 -30.82 -26.60 -2.67
CA ALA A 285 -30.82 -25.38 -3.46
C ALA A 285 -32.24 -25.05 -3.96
N VAL A 286 -32.64 -23.78 -3.83
CA VAL A 286 -33.96 -23.28 -4.18
C VAL A 286 -33.80 -22.13 -5.19
N SER A 287 -34.71 -22.04 -6.17
CA SER A 287 -34.75 -20.87 -7.06
C SER A 287 -35.80 -19.89 -6.55
N PHE A 288 -35.37 -18.68 -6.22
CA PHE A 288 -36.25 -17.58 -5.85
C PHE A 288 -36.61 -16.76 -7.09
N LEU A 289 -37.90 -16.61 -7.37
CA LEU A 289 -38.45 -15.73 -8.39
C LEU A 289 -38.94 -14.43 -7.76
N ALA A 290 -38.34 -13.32 -8.19
CA ALA A 290 -38.68 -11.99 -7.72
C ALA A 290 -40.10 -11.56 -8.17
N PRO A 291 -40.91 -10.97 -7.27
CA PRO A 291 -42.25 -10.46 -7.58
C PRO A 291 -42.21 -9.25 -8.54
N ALA A 292 -43.38 -8.87 -9.04
CA ALA A 292 -43.58 -7.69 -9.90
C ALA A 292 -43.33 -6.34 -9.18
N GLU A 293 -43.39 -6.33 -7.85
CA GLU A 293 -43.23 -5.15 -7.01
C GLU A 293 -41.87 -5.15 -6.29
N PRO A 294 -41.12 -4.04 -6.30
CA PRO A 294 -39.91 -3.88 -5.51
C PRO A 294 -40.17 -4.03 -4.02
N GLY A 295 -39.22 -4.63 -3.31
CA GLY A 295 -39.36 -4.85 -1.88
C GLY A 295 -38.21 -5.66 -1.30
N LEU A 296 -38.13 -5.66 0.03
CA LEU A 296 -37.24 -6.56 0.77
C LEU A 296 -37.98 -7.87 1.03
N VAL A 297 -37.33 -8.97 0.69
CA VAL A 297 -37.86 -10.31 0.86
C VAL A 297 -36.92 -11.09 1.76
N ARG A 298 -37.44 -11.64 2.86
CA ARG A 298 -36.68 -12.52 3.76
C ARG A 298 -37.05 -13.96 3.50
N VAL A 299 -36.09 -14.74 3.04
CA VAL A 299 -36.20 -16.17 2.82
C VAL A 299 -35.53 -16.90 3.97
N ARG A 300 -36.19 -17.91 4.52
CA ARG A 300 -35.65 -18.77 5.58
C ARG A 300 -35.58 -20.20 5.08
N VAL A 301 -34.48 -20.87 5.41
CA VAL A 301 -34.42 -22.33 5.33
C VAL A 301 -34.42 -22.90 6.75
N ARG A 302 -35.21 -23.94 6.95
CA ARG A 302 -35.16 -24.80 8.13
C ARG A 302 -34.56 -26.13 7.73
N VAL A 303 -33.65 -26.62 8.55
CA VAL A 303 -32.90 -27.84 8.31
C VAL A 303 -33.04 -28.71 9.54
N CYS A 304 -33.54 -29.92 9.34
CA CYS A 304 -33.73 -30.89 10.42
C CYS A 304 -32.78 -32.07 10.22
N GLN A 305 -32.14 -32.50 11.31
CA GLN A 305 -31.39 -33.74 11.40
C GLN A 305 -31.85 -34.50 12.66
N GLY A 306 -32.71 -35.50 12.48
CA GLY A 306 -33.41 -36.15 13.59
C GLY A 306 -34.23 -35.13 14.41
N ASP A 307 -33.94 -35.03 15.72
CA ASP A 307 -34.60 -34.08 16.64
C ASP A 307 -34.00 -32.66 16.61
N ILE A 308 -32.94 -32.43 15.83
CA ILE A 308 -32.23 -31.15 15.80
C ILE A 308 -32.73 -30.31 14.63
N GLU A 309 -33.39 -29.20 14.94
CA GLU A 309 -33.83 -28.19 13.96
C GLU A 309 -32.94 -26.93 14.04
N ARG A 310 -32.45 -26.46 12.90
CA ARG A 310 -31.72 -25.19 12.77
C ARG A 310 -32.22 -24.41 11.56
N SER A 311 -32.20 -23.08 11.65
CA SER A 311 -32.62 -22.20 10.57
C SER A 311 -31.50 -21.26 10.13
N GLY A 312 -31.54 -20.87 8.85
CA GLY A 312 -30.72 -19.83 8.27
C GLY A 312 -31.58 -18.88 7.45
N ASP A 313 -31.25 -17.59 7.47
CA ASP A 313 -32.00 -16.54 6.77
C ASP A 313 -31.16 -15.95 5.63
N ALA A 314 -31.83 -15.53 4.56
CA ALA A 314 -31.28 -14.70 3.49
C ALA A 314 -32.19 -13.51 3.19
N LEU A 315 -31.58 -12.38 2.84
CA LEU A 315 -32.27 -11.16 2.44
C LEU A 315 -32.13 -10.91 0.94
N ILE A 316 -33.25 -10.71 0.26
CA ILE A 316 -33.28 -10.41 -1.15
C ILE A 316 -33.89 -9.02 -1.34
N THR A 317 -33.14 -8.13 -1.98
CA THR A 317 -33.61 -6.81 -2.36
C THR A 317 -34.09 -6.88 -3.80
N VAL A 318 -35.40 -6.71 -4.00
CA VAL A 318 -36.03 -6.70 -5.33
C VAL A 318 -36.17 -5.26 -5.81
N THR A 319 -35.61 -4.92 -6.97
CA THR A 319 -35.66 -3.54 -7.52
C THR A 319 -36.03 -3.52 -9.01
N HIS A 320 -36.67 -2.43 -9.47
CA HIS A 320 -36.96 -2.23 -10.91
C HIS A 320 -35.68 -1.96 -11.72
N GLU A 321 -34.76 -1.23 -11.11
CA GLU A 321 -33.44 -0.93 -11.67
C GLU A 321 -32.40 -1.51 -10.71
N LEU A 322 -31.50 -2.38 -11.20
CA LEU A 322 -30.20 -2.48 -10.53
C LEU A 322 -29.55 -1.12 -10.72
N LEU A 323 -29.03 -0.50 -9.65
CA LEU A 323 -28.17 0.68 -9.75
C LEU A 323 -27.28 0.53 -10.99
N PRO A 324 -27.24 1.52 -11.90
CA PRO A 324 -26.59 1.35 -13.18
C PRO A 324 -25.15 0.87 -12.94
N GLN A 325 -24.85 -0.35 -13.37
CA GLN A 325 -23.50 -0.69 -13.78
C GLN A 325 -23.24 0.24 -14.96
N GLY A 326 -22.67 1.42 -14.64
CA GLY A 326 -22.48 2.50 -15.58
C GLY A 326 -21.80 1.99 -16.84
N GLY A 327 -22.45 2.21 -17.98
CA GLY A 327 -21.97 1.79 -19.27
C GLY A 327 -20.58 2.36 -19.57
N THR A 328 -19.71 1.46 -20.00
CA THR A 328 -18.67 1.67 -21.03
C THR A 328 -17.88 2.97 -20.97
N THR A 329 -16.85 2.97 -20.13
CA THR A 329 -15.45 3.18 -20.57
C THR A 329 -14.52 2.37 -19.68
N MET A 330 -13.55 1.70 -20.30
CA MET A 330 -12.63 0.72 -19.74
C MET A 330 -11.85 1.21 -18.50
N VAL A 331 -12.04 0.53 -17.37
CA VAL A 331 -10.97 -0.15 -16.62
C VAL A 331 -11.62 -1.43 -16.07
N GLU A 332 -10.98 -2.57 -16.26
CA GLU A 332 -11.38 -3.86 -15.68
C GLU A 332 -11.54 -3.73 -14.15
N SER A 333 -12.75 -3.44 -13.66
CA SER A 333 -13.04 -3.33 -12.23
C SER A 333 -13.21 -4.70 -11.60
N SER A 334 -12.19 -5.56 -11.71
CA SER A 334 -12.14 -6.91 -11.12
C SER A 334 -10.94 -7.04 -10.18
N GLY A 335 -11.07 -6.49 -8.97
CA GLY A 335 -10.05 -6.56 -7.94
C GLY A 335 -10.41 -5.80 -6.65
N LEU A 336 -9.62 -6.07 -5.59
CA LEU A 336 -9.69 -5.33 -4.33
C LEU A 336 -9.55 -3.82 -4.60
N PRO A 337 -10.33 -2.97 -3.90
CA PRO A 337 -10.30 -1.54 -4.14
C PRO A 337 -8.92 -0.94 -3.84
N GLY A 338 -8.64 0.19 -4.48
CA GLY A 338 -7.53 1.07 -4.07
C GLY A 338 -7.93 1.97 -2.91
N TYR A 339 -7.03 2.83 -2.44
CA TYR A 339 -7.41 3.91 -1.51
C TYR A 339 -6.79 5.25 -1.91
N THR A 340 -7.42 6.33 -1.47
CA THR A 340 -6.92 7.69 -1.57
C THR A 340 -7.15 8.44 -0.25
N PHE A 341 -6.51 9.60 -0.10
CA PHE A 341 -6.69 10.48 1.05
C PHE A 341 -7.46 11.73 0.67
N GLU A 342 -8.34 12.16 1.55
CA GLU A 342 -9.02 13.45 1.50
C GLU A 342 -8.90 14.11 2.88
N SER A 343 -8.52 15.39 2.91
CA SER A 343 -8.41 16.12 4.17
C SER A 343 -9.73 16.81 4.48
N ALA A 344 -10.46 16.26 5.43
CA ALA A 344 -11.68 16.86 5.97
C ALA A 344 -11.59 16.96 7.51
N PRO A 345 -10.80 17.88 8.06
CA PRO A 345 -10.69 18.07 9.51
C PRO A 345 -12.03 18.52 10.10
N GLY A 346 -12.42 17.92 11.23
CA GLY A 346 -13.68 18.24 11.93
C GLY A 346 -14.88 17.40 11.52
N ASP A 347 -14.81 16.75 10.36
CA ASP A 347 -15.81 15.77 9.96
C ASP A 347 -15.73 14.48 10.79
N SER A 348 -16.88 13.83 11.02
CA SER A 348 -16.98 12.60 11.84
C SER A 348 -16.68 11.30 11.09
N TRP A 349 -16.61 11.35 9.75
CA TRP A 349 -16.36 10.19 8.92
C TRP A 349 -14.85 9.90 8.81
N ARG A 350 -14.51 8.60 8.85
CA ARG A 350 -13.13 8.10 8.76
C ARG A 350 -12.78 7.57 7.37
N SER A 351 -13.77 6.95 6.73
CA SER A 351 -13.66 6.38 5.39
C SER A 351 -15.02 6.37 4.69
N ARG A 352 -14.99 6.40 3.36
CA ARG A 352 -16.14 6.21 2.46
C ARG A 352 -15.69 5.43 1.23
N PHE A 353 -16.62 4.66 0.66
CA PHE A 353 -16.38 3.94 -0.59
C PHE A 353 -16.90 4.72 -1.80
N ASP A 354 -16.03 4.98 -2.78
CA ASP A 354 -16.41 5.49 -4.10
C ASP A 354 -16.56 4.31 -5.07
N SER A 355 -17.81 3.99 -5.40
CA SER A 355 -18.17 2.90 -6.31
C SER A 355 -17.78 3.17 -7.76
N THR A 356 -17.74 4.43 -8.18
CA THR A 356 -17.42 4.80 -9.56
C THR A 356 -15.96 4.55 -9.86
N ARG A 357 -15.08 4.85 -8.88
CA ARG A 357 -13.63 4.71 -9.03
C ARG A 357 -13.07 3.43 -8.41
N ASN A 358 -13.89 2.64 -7.71
CA ASN A 358 -13.48 1.47 -6.93
C ASN A 358 -12.34 1.81 -5.93
N ILE A 359 -12.47 2.94 -5.23
CA ILE A 359 -11.49 3.42 -4.25
C ILE A 359 -12.15 3.68 -2.90
N ILE A 360 -11.39 3.42 -1.84
CA ILE A 360 -11.73 3.85 -0.49
C ILE A 360 -11.10 5.20 -0.24
N VAL A 361 -11.93 6.21 0.03
CA VAL A 361 -11.49 7.54 0.45
C VAL A 361 -11.31 7.53 1.96
N VAL A 362 -10.11 7.81 2.43
CA VAL A 362 -9.76 7.89 3.85
C VAL A 362 -9.61 9.34 4.27
N ASN A 363 -10.29 9.74 5.34
CA ASN A 363 -10.15 11.08 5.89
C ASN A 363 -8.82 11.20 6.65
N ASN A 364 -7.81 11.82 6.04
CA ASN A 364 -6.50 12.01 6.67
C ASN A 364 -6.48 13.21 7.65
N GLY A 365 -7.50 14.07 7.62
CA GLY A 365 -7.72 15.15 8.59
C GLY A 365 -8.43 14.70 9.87
N HIS A 366 -8.94 13.46 9.92
CA HIS A 366 -9.61 12.93 11.11
C HIS A 366 -8.61 12.67 12.25
N ARG A 367 -9.02 12.97 13.50
CA ARG A 367 -8.17 12.82 14.70
C ARG A 367 -7.58 11.41 14.86
N ASP A 368 -8.35 10.38 14.52
CA ASP A 368 -7.91 8.98 14.62
C ASP A 368 -6.84 8.65 13.57
N PHE A 369 -6.90 9.24 12.37
CA PHE A 369 -5.86 9.06 11.36
C PHE A 369 -4.55 9.73 11.81
N VAL A 370 -4.63 10.96 12.34
CA VAL A 370 -3.49 11.68 12.91
C VAL A 370 -2.88 10.89 14.07
N TYR A 371 -3.71 10.33 14.94
CA TYR A 371 -3.26 9.46 16.03
C TYR A 371 -2.56 8.19 15.51
N ALA A 372 -3.18 7.49 14.54
CA ALA A 372 -2.63 6.27 13.96
C ALA A 372 -1.34 6.52 13.17
N GLY A 373 -1.20 7.71 12.57
CA GLY A 373 -0.03 8.12 11.79
C GLY A 373 1.28 8.22 12.57
N ARG A 374 1.25 8.21 13.91
CA ARG A 374 2.44 8.26 14.77
C ARG A 374 3.33 7.01 14.67
N ASN A 375 2.75 5.87 14.29
CA ASN A 375 3.46 4.60 14.20
C ASN A 375 3.05 3.88 12.91
N LYS A 376 4.04 3.44 12.11
CA LYS A 376 3.79 2.74 10.84
C LYS A 376 2.88 1.51 11.00
N SER A 377 3.11 0.70 12.04
CA SER A 377 2.29 -0.49 12.32
C SER A 377 0.86 -0.13 12.73
N LEU A 378 0.70 0.92 13.56
CA LEU A 378 -0.61 1.39 13.98
C LEU A 378 -1.40 1.99 12.80
N LYS A 379 -0.73 2.76 11.93
CA LYS A 379 -1.30 3.29 10.69
C LYS A 379 -1.79 2.18 9.77
N LEU A 380 -0.97 1.13 9.57
CA LEU A 380 -1.34 -0.03 8.77
C LEU A 380 -2.60 -0.72 9.32
N ARG A 381 -2.62 -1.07 10.62
CA ARG A 381 -3.80 -1.69 11.26
C ARG A 381 -5.04 -0.81 11.19
N TYR A 382 -4.87 0.50 11.36
CA TYR A 382 -5.98 1.45 11.22
C TYR A 382 -6.58 1.41 9.82
N LEU A 383 -5.75 1.45 8.77
CA LEU A 383 -6.22 1.40 7.39
C LEU A 383 -6.87 0.06 7.05
N VAL A 384 -6.36 -1.05 7.57
CA VAL A 384 -6.98 -2.39 7.43
C VAL A 384 -8.38 -2.41 8.01
N ARG A 385 -8.61 -1.78 9.17
CA ARG A 385 -9.96 -1.68 9.77
C ARG A 385 -10.91 -0.84 8.93
N LEU A 386 -10.42 0.26 8.36
CA LEU A 386 -11.22 1.08 7.44
C LEU A 386 -11.55 0.30 6.16
N TYR A 387 -10.59 -0.45 5.61
CA TYR A 387 -10.85 -1.36 4.50
C TYR A 387 -11.92 -2.40 4.84
N SER A 388 -11.78 -3.06 6.00
CA SER A 388 -12.73 -4.07 6.45
C SER A 388 -14.15 -3.50 6.54
N LYS A 389 -14.28 -2.29 7.09
CA LYS A 389 -15.56 -1.56 7.18
C LYS A 389 -16.18 -1.35 5.80
N GLU A 390 -15.44 -0.75 4.86
CA GLU A 390 -15.99 -0.43 3.52
C GLU A 390 -16.28 -1.69 2.70
N LEU A 391 -15.44 -2.71 2.82
CA LEU A 391 -15.64 -4.00 2.18
C LEU A 391 -16.92 -4.67 2.70
N VAL A 392 -17.10 -4.77 4.01
CA VAL A 392 -18.30 -5.37 4.60
C VAL A 392 -19.56 -4.60 4.22
N LEU A 393 -19.54 -3.26 4.33
CA LEU A 393 -20.71 -2.44 3.96
C LEU A 393 -21.09 -2.60 2.49
N LYS A 394 -20.10 -2.73 1.59
CA LYS A 394 -20.37 -2.92 0.16
C LYS A 394 -20.94 -4.29 -0.16
N ASN A 395 -20.46 -5.35 0.51
CA ASN A 395 -20.80 -6.72 0.14
C ASN A 395 -22.06 -7.23 0.86
N PHE A 396 -22.43 -6.60 1.98
CA PHE A 396 -23.58 -7.01 2.79
C PHE A 396 -24.63 -5.92 2.90
N VAL A 397 -25.12 -5.45 1.75
CA VAL A 397 -26.19 -4.44 1.71
C VAL A 397 -27.47 -5.04 2.32
N GLY A 398 -28.06 -4.32 3.27
CA GLY A 398 -29.33 -4.67 3.91
C GLY A 398 -29.25 -5.54 5.17
N LEU A 399 -28.05 -6.00 5.56
CA LEU A 399 -27.89 -6.69 6.84
C LEU A 399 -28.08 -5.73 8.04
N PRO A 400 -28.62 -6.22 9.16
CA PRO A 400 -28.76 -5.42 10.36
C PRO A 400 -27.36 -5.08 10.96
N PRO A 401 -27.25 -3.99 11.74
CA PRO A 401 -25.95 -3.48 12.21
C PRO A 401 -25.13 -4.47 13.03
N ASP A 402 -25.78 -5.31 13.84
CA ASP A 402 -25.13 -6.36 14.63
C ASP A 402 -24.39 -7.37 13.74
N GLN A 403 -25.03 -7.83 12.67
CA GLN A 403 -24.44 -8.79 11.75
C GLN A 403 -23.31 -8.18 10.91
N LEU A 404 -23.43 -6.90 10.54
CA LEU A 404 -22.34 -6.18 9.86
C LEU A 404 -21.09 -6.08 10.76
N LEU A 405 -21.28 -5.84 12.06
CA LEU A 405 -20.17 -5.76 13.01
C LEU A 405 -19.50 -7.13 13.19
N GLU A 406 -20.26 -8.22 13.29
CA GLU A 406 -19.69 -9.59 13.34
C GLU A 406 -18.82 -9.89 12.11
N ARG A 407 -19.31 -9.56 10.91
CA ARG A 407 -18.55 -9.75 9.66
C ARG A 407 -17.31 -8.86 9.60
N MET A 408 -17.39 -7.64 10.13
CA MET A 408 -16.23 -6.75 10.25
C MET A 408 -15.18 -7.32 11.21
N VAL A 409 -15.59 -7.90 12.35
CA VAL A 409 -14.68 -8.55 13.29
C VAL A 409 -14.00 -9.75 12.64
N GLU A 410 -14.75 -10.65 12.00
CA GLU A 410 -14.18 -11.82 11.31
C GLU A 410 -13.17 -11.42 10.22
N LEU A 411 -13.53 -10.47 9.36
CA LEU A 411 -12.66 -10.03 8.27
C LEU A 411 -11.39 -9.34 8.80
N SER A 412 -11.54 -8.47 9.81
CA SER A 412 -10.40 -7.78 10.40
C SER A 412 -9.43 -8.73 11.10
N LEU A 413 -9.94 -9.72 11.85
CA LEU A 413 -9.11 -10.72 12.52
C LEU A 413 -8.28 -11.53 11.53
N ARG A 414 -8.93 -12.09 10.49
CA ARG A 414 -8.23 -12.89 9.47
C ARG A 414 -7.26 -12.07 8.64
N THR A 415 -7.56 -10.79 8.41
CA THR A 415 -6.62 -9.91 7.70
C THR A 415 -5.41 -9.60 8.58
N GLU A 416 -5.60 -9.37 9.89
CA GLU A 416 -4.52 -9.10 10.83
C GLU A 416 -3.54 -10.28 10.99
N GLU A 417 -4.00 -11.53 10.84
CA GLU A 417 -3.13 -12.72 10.82
C GLU A 417 -2.16 -12.75 9.62
N ASN A 418 -2.48 -12.03 8.54
CA ASN A 418 -1.73 -12.03 7.27
C ASN A 418 -1.00 -10.69 6.98
N LEU A 419 -0.80 -9.84 8.01
CA LEU A 419 -0.16 -8.52 7.88
C LEU A 419 1.37 -8.55 7.98
#